data_AF-A0A2A4NJK4-F1
#
_entry.id   AF-A0A2A4NJK4-F1
#
_cell.length_a   1.000
_cell.length_b   1.000
_cell.length_c   1.000
_cell.angle_alpha   90.00
_cell.angle_beta   90.00
_cell.angle_gamma   90.00
#
_symmetry.space_group_name_H-M   'P 1'
#
loop_
_entity.id
_entity.type
_entity.pdbx_description
1 polymer ?
#
loop_
_entity_poly.entity_id
_entity_poly.type
_entity_poly.pdbx_seq_one_letter_code
_entity_poly.pdbx_strand_id
1 'polypeptide(L)'
;MDDTANSDKFYDALPLRTSFGDLSDPANYTALPDGWMIGASDIVGSTRAVAAGKYKTVNMIGAAVISAQINAAAGRAFPFVFG
;
A
#
# COMPACT_ATOMS: atom_id res chain seq x y z
N MET A 1 26.29 -7.52 4.50
CA MET A 1 25.48 -7.15 5.67
C MET A 1 25.43 -5.63 5.68
N ASP A 2 24.50 -5.03 4.93
CA ASP A 2 24.19 -3.58 4.99
C ASP A 2 22.87 -3.17 4.28
N ASP A 3 22.17 -4.07 3.57
CA ASP A 3 21.00 -3.69 2.74
C ASP A 3 19.71 -3.35 3.50
N THR A 4 19.58 -3.79 4.75
CA THR A 4 18.34 -3.60 5.52
C THR A 4 18.19 -2.14 5.96
N ALA A 5 19.29 -1.45 6.26
CA ALA A 5 19.29 -0.05 6.69
C ALA A 5 18.91 0.93 5.56
N ASN A 6 19.15 0.55 4.30
CA ASN A 6 18.83 1.39 3.13
C ASN A 6 17.36 1.26 2.70
N SER A 7 16.76 0.07 2.90
CA SER A 7 15.35 -0.18 2.57
C SER A 7 14.39 0.68 3.41
N ASP A 8 14.79 1.07 4.62
CA ASP A 8 13.96 1.87 5.51
C ASP A 8 13.72 3.32 5.03
N LYS A 9 14.52 3.80 4.08
CA LYS A 9 14.36 5.15 3.50
C LYS A 9 14.02 5.12 2.01
N PHE A 10 13.77 3.94 1.43
CA PHE A 10 13.56 3.76 0.00
C PHE A 10 12.46 4.70 -0.53
N TYR A 11 11.28 4.68 0.08
CA TYR A 11 10.15 5.51 -0.36
C TYR A 11 10.39 7.01 -0.17
N ASP A 12 11.09 7.40 0.90
CA ASP A 12 11.44 8.81 1.17
C ASP A 12 12.47 9.36 0.18
N ALA A 13 13.24 8.48 -0.46
CA ALA A 13 14.27 8.84 -1.43
C ALA A 13 13.75 8.90 -2.89
N LEU A 14 12.49 8.50 -3.14
CA LEU A 14 11.95 8.48 -4.50
C LEU A 14 11.76 9.90 -5.06
N PRO A 15 12.14 10.17 -6.32
CA PRO A 15 11.89 11.46 -6.96
C PRO A 15 10.39 11.75 -7.05
N LEU A 16 9.97 12.88 -6.51
CA LEU A 16 8.60 13.36 -6.66
C LEU A 16 8.35 13.80 -8.11
N ARG A 17 7.26 13.32 -8.71
CA ARG A 17 6.81 13.72 -10.04
C ARG A 17 5.60 14.63 -9.91
N THR A 18 5.61 15.75 -10.63
CA THR A 18 4.55 16.76 -10.58
C THR A 18 3.68 16.76 -11.84
N SER A 19 4.13 16.08 -12.91
CA SER A 19 3.38 15.91 -14.15
C SER A 19 2.82 14.48 -14.23
N PHE A 20 1.52 14.37 -14.53
CA PHE A 20 0.88 13.07 -14.72
C PHE A 20 1.45 12.31 -15.94
N GLY A 21 1.90 13.03 -16.97
CA GLY A 21 2.49 12.43 -18.17
C GLY A 21 3.76 11.62 -17.87
N ASP A 22 4.51 12.01 -16.82
CA ASP A 22 5.74 11.34 -16.41
C ASP A 22 5.49 9.89 -15.95
N LEU A 23 4.28 9.58 -15.50
CA LEU A 23 3.88 8.24 -15.07
C LEU A 23 3.80 7.23 -16.23
N SER A 24 3.75 7.71 -17.48
CA SER A 24 3.72 6.86 -18.66
C SER A 24 5.09 6.38 -19.13
N ASP A 25 6.18 7.00 -18.65
CA ASP A 25 7.55 6.66 -19.03
C ASP A 25 8.15 5.64 -18.04
N PRO A 26 8.42 4.39 -18.46
CA PRO A 26 9.02 3.38 -17.61
C PRO A 26 10.38 3.79 -17.03
N ALA A 27 11.13 4.67 -17.70
CA ALA A 27 12.42 5.16 -17.23
C ALA A 27 12.33 6.00 -15.96
N ASN A 28 11.13 6.48 -15.60
CA ASN A 28 10.89 7.25 -14.38
C ASN A 28 10.72 6.39 -13.12
N TYR A 29 10.61 5.06 -13.25
CA TYR A 29 10.40 4.15 -12.13
C TYR A 29 11.73 3.62 -11.57
N THR A 30 11.79 3.50 -10.24
CA THR A 30 12.94 2.90 -9.53
C THR A 30 12.62 1.46 -9.18
N ALA A 31 13.57 0.56 -9.40
CA ALA A 31 13.43 -0.84 -9.00
C ALA A 31 13.23 -0.95 -7.48
N LEU A 32 12.36 -1.87 -7.05
CA LEU A 32 12.17 -2.15 -5.64
C LEU A 32 13.43 -2.77 -5.03
N PRO A 33 13.71 -2.52 -3.73
CA PRO A 33 14.83 -3.14 -3.05
C PRO A 33 14.61 -4.66 -2.91
N ASP A 34 15.70 -5.40 -2.76
CA ASP A 34 15.63 -6.85 -2.54
C ASP A 34 14.86 -7.20 -1.26
N GLY A 35 14.12 -8.32 -1.29
CA GLY A 35 13.36 -8.80 -0.15
C GLY A 35 12.06 -8.04 0.15
N TRP A 36 11.63 -7.15 -0.76
CA TRP A 36 10.31 -6.51 -0.68
C TRP A 36 9.17 -7.53 -0.64
N MET A 37 8.05 -7.15 -0.02
CA MET A 37 6.87 -8.00 0.13
C MET A 37 5.60 -7.25 -0.27
N ILE A 38 4.59 -7.97 -0.76
CA ILE A 38 3.21 -7.47 -0.93
C ILE A 38 2.33 -8.10 0.14
N GLY A 39 1.62 -7.25 0.90
CA GLY A 39 0.51 -7.68 1.73
C GLY A 39 -0.81 -7.60 0.96
N ALA A 40 -1.62 -8.66 1.02
CA ALA A 40 -2.97 -8.68 0.47
C ALA A 40 -3.93 -9.24 1.53
N SER A 41 -5.14 -8.69 1.58
CA SER A 41 -6.20 -9.12 2.50
C SER A 41 -7.54 -9.19 1.77
N ASP A 42 -8.34 -10.19 2.11
CA ASP A 42 -9.70 -10.35 1.59
C ASP A 42 -10.74 -10.29 2.71
N ILE A 43 -11.93 -9.81 2.38
CA ILE A 43 -13.09 -9.75 3.28
C ILE A 43 -14.05 -10.86 2.89
N VAL A 44 -13.93 -11.98 3.58
CA VAL A 44 -14.76 -13.16 3.34
C VAL A 44 -16.25 -12.82 3.42
N GLY A 45 -17.00 -13.14 2.36
CA GLY A 45 -18.44 -12.92 2.30
C GLY A 45 -18.87 -11.47 2.00
N SER A 46 -17.92 -10.60 1.62
CA SER A 46 -18.18 -9.20 1.25
C SER A 46 -19.30 -9.04 0.21
N THR A 47 -19.35 -9.88 -0.82
CA THR A 47 -20.41 -9.80 -1.86
C THR A 47 -21.82 -9.89 -1.28
N ARG A 48 -22.08 -10.85 -0.36
CA ARG A 48 -23.39 -10.99 0.29
C ARG A 48 -23.67 -9.82 1.23
N ALA A 49 -22.65 -9.36 1.95
CA ALA A 49 -22.78 -8.21 2.84
C ALA A 49 -23.12 -6.93 2.07
N VAL A 50 -22.45 -6.68 0.93
CA VAL A 50 -22.74 -5.56 0.03
C VAL A 50 -24.15 -5.66 -0.53
N ALA A 51 -24.56 -6.85 -1.01
CA ALA A 51 -25.93 -7.08 -1.49
C ALA A 51 -27.00 -6.82 -0.40
N ALA A 52 -26.65 -7.02 0.87
CA ALA A 52 -27.48 -6.70 2.03
C ALA A 52 -27.34 -5.24 2.51
N GLY A 53 -26.75 -4.34 1.71
CA GLY A 53 -26.61 -2.91 2.01
C GLY A 53 -25.46 -2.56 2.97
N LYS A 54 -24.56 -3.51 3.29
CA LYS A 54 -23.46 -3.32 4.26
C LYS A 54 -22.15 -2.86 3.61
N TYR A 55 -22.21 -2.18 2.46
CA TYR A 55 -21.02 -1.70 1.74
C TYR A 55 -20.09 -0.86 2.63
N LYS A 56 -20.64 0.08 3.42
CA LYS A 56 -19.85 0.90 4.36
C LYS A 56 -19.10 0.05 5.40
N THR A 57 -19.73 -1.00 5.91
CA THR A 57 -19.09 -1.93 6.86
C THR A 57 -17.94 -2.69 6.20
N VAL A 58 -18.15 -3.19 4.97
CA VAL A 58 -17.10 -3.86 4.21
C VAL A 58 -15.91 -2.93 3.97
N ASN A 59 -16.15 -1.70 3.50
CA ASN A 59 -15.06 -0.75 3.30
C ASN A 59 -14.32 -0.40 4.60
N MET A 60 -15.05 -0.26 5.70
CA MET A 60 -14.44 0.02 7.01
C MET A 60 -13.54 -1.12 7.46
N ILE A 61 -13.93 -2.38 7.23
CA ILE A 61 -13.10 -3.54 7.54
C ILE A 61 -11.82 -3.53 6.67
N GLY A 62 -11.94 -3.25 5.37
CA GLY A 62 -10.78 -3.20 4.49
C GLY A 62 -9.81 -2.07 4.87
N ALA A 63 -10.32 -0.88 5.19
CA ALA A 63 -9.51 0.22 5.70
C ALA A 63 -8.87 -0.08 7.08
N ALA A 64 -9.54 -0.87 7.93
CA ALA A 64 -9.00 -1.27 9.22
C ALA A 64 -7.77 -2.17 9.08
N VAL A 65 -7.67 -2.99 8.03
CA VAL A 65 -6.47 -3.79 7.75
C VAL A 65 -5.28 -2.87 7.47
N ILE A 66 -5.45 -1.87 6.60
CA ILE A 66 -4.40 -0.88 6.30
C ILE A 66 -3.97 -0.16 7.58
N SER A 67 -4.95 0.27 8.39
CA SER A 67 -4.69 0.94 9.67
C SER A 67 -3.92 0.06 10.65
N ALA A 68 -4.26 -1.23 10.73
CA ALA A 68 -3.56 -2.19 11.58
C ALA A 68 -2.10 -2.36 11.15
N GLN A 69 -1.83 -2.40 9.85
CA GLN A 69 -0.46 -2.48 9.33
C GLN A 69 0.35 -1.20 9.63
N ILE A 70 -0.26 -0.01 9.49
CA ILE A 70 0.38 1.26 9.88
C ILE A 70 0.72 1.26 11.38
N ASN A 71 -0.21 0.81 12.22
CA ASN A 71 0.02 0.72 13.67
C ASN A 71 1.16 -0.25 14.00
N ALA A 72 1.18 -1.43 13.37
CA ALA A 72 2.26 -2.41 13.54
C ALA A 72 3.62 -1.87 13.07
N ALA A 73 3.62 -1.00 12.07
CA ALA A 73 4.81 -0.31 11.55
C ALA A 73 5.15 0.99 12.32
N ALA A 74 4.63 1.18 13.53
CA ALA A 74 4.87 2.36 14.37
C ALA A 74 4.56 3.70 13.66
N GLY A 75 3.50 3.73 12.86
CA GLY A 75 3.03 4.94 12.17
C GLY A 75 3.79 5.26 10.88
N ARG A 76 4.69 4.39 10.42
CA ARG A 76 5.42 4.59 9.17
C ARG A 76 4.48 4.59 7.97
N ALA A 77 4.68 5.56 7.07
CA ALA A 77 3.98 5.59 5.79
C ALA A 77 4.57 4.55 4.84
N PHE A 78 3.70 3.79 4.17
CA PHE A 78 4.04 2.89 3.08
C PHE A 78 2.92 2.91 2.03
N PRO A 79 3.21 2.60 0.76
CA PRO A 79 2.20 2.64 -0.28
C PRO A 79 1.15 1.52 -0.09
N PHE A 80 -0.12 1.86 -0.27
CA PHE A 80 -1.23 0.90 -0.32
C PHE A 80 -2.23 1.31 -1.39
N VAL A 81 -3.01 0.33 -1.86
CA VAL A 81 -4.15 0.56 -2.76
C VAL A 81 -5.40 0.03 -2.08
N PHE A 82 -6.46 0.83 -2.11
CA PHE A 82 -7.78 0.50 -1.57
C PHE A 82 -8.83 0.90 -2.62
N GLY A 83 -9.80 0.03 -2.88
CA GLY A 83 -10.82 0.23 -3.93
C GLY A 83 -12.07 -0.57 -3.65
#